data_AF-N6XEF1-F1
#
_entry.id   AF-N6XEF1-F1
#
_cell.length_a   1.000
_cell.length_b   1.000
_cell.length_c   1.000
_cell.angle_alpha   90.00
_cell.angle_beta   90.00
_cell.angle_gamma   90.00
#
_symmetry.space_group_name_H-M   'P 1'
#
loop_
_entity.id
_entity.type
_entity.pdbx_description
1 polymer ?
#
loop_
_entity_poly.entity_id
_entity_poly.type
_entity_poly.pdbx_seq_one_letter_code
_entity_poly.pdbx_strand_id
1 'polypeptide(L)'
;MSPISAPQASGMQQYGATVQQGAGAARAQPLPTRAEAREQLNVQILQSSMEVSIRSGDESLALLLRSAIEGINAALAPTLGPDALQNAMTQDNSAEATAERIVSMSTGFFEAYASGRPGEDAETVLRDFIDVIRGGFEQGFNEARDILSGLGVFNGQVESDVMKTRELVLQGYDRFILDRLPTADQQA
;
A
#
# COMPACT_ATOMS: atom_id res chain seq x y z
N MET A 1 68.76 -52.78 -14.13
CA MET A 1 67.34 -53.21 -14.04
C MET A 1 66.50 -52.18 -14.77
N SER A 2 65.90 -52.59 -15.88
CA SER A 2 64.82 -51.90 -16.61
C SER A 2 63.71 -52.97 -16.81
N PRO A 3 62.50 -52.68 -17.34
CA PRO A 3 61.63 -51.50 -17.35
C PRO A 3 60.16 -51.88 -16.92
N ILE A 4 59.14 -51.04 -17.21
CA ILE A 4 57.77 -51.36 -17.71
C ILE A 4 56.60 -50.60 -17.03
N SER A 5 55.97 -49.75 -17.86
CA SER A 5 54.55 -49.53 -18.23
C SER A 5 53.33 -49.64 -17.28
N ALA A 6 52.36 -48.77 -17.59
CA ALA A 6 50.98 -48.58 -17.07
C ALA A 6 50.01 -49.78 -17.25
N PRO A 7 48.73 -49.66 -16.81
CA PRO A 7 47.70 -49.24 -17.77
C PRO A 7 46.49 -48.43 -17.23
N GLN A 8 45.71 -47.95 -18.20
CA GLN A 8 44.41 -47.24 -18.16
C GLN A 8 43.20 -48.19 -18.03
N ALA A 9 42.03 -47.64 -17.66
CA ALA A 9 40.68 -47.97 -18.17
C ALA A 9 39.76 -46.76 -17.85
N SER A 10 39.12 -46.01 -18.76
CA SER A 10 38.14 -46.33 -19.82
C SER A 10 36.88 -47.01 -19.27
N GLY A 11 35.64 -46.52 -19.38
CA GLY A 11 35.09 -45.38 -20.12
C GLY A 11 33.56 -45.29 -19.94
N MET A 12 32.90 -44.80 -20.99
CA MET A 12 31.46 -44.47 -21.17
C MET A 12 31.02 -43.08 -20.68
N GLN A 13 30.26 -42.28 -21.43
CA GLN A 13 30.06 -42.04 -22.86
C GLN A 13 29.12 -40.82 -22.92
N GLN A 14 29.40 -39.85 -23.78
CA GLN A 14 28.50 -38.74 -24.07
C GLN A 14 27.19 -39.25 -24.71
N TYR A 15 26.08 -38.60 -24.40
CA TYR A 15 25.01 -38.36 -25.37
C TYR A 15 24.50 -36.93 -25.18
N GLY A 16 24.74 -36.07 -26.18
CA GLY A 16 24.04 -34.81 -26.32
C GLY A 16 22.70 -35.02 -27.03
N ALA A 17 21.70 -34.24 -26.67
CA ALA A 17 20.63 -33.81 -27.57
C ALA A 17 19.91 -32.61 -26.94
N THR A 18 19.98 -31.49 -27.64
CA THR A 18 19.18 -30.27 -27.47
C THR A 18 17.68 -30.54 -27.64
N VAL A 19 16.83 -30.03 -26.73
CA VAL A 19 15.45 -29.60 -27.06
C VAL A 19 15.08 -28.33 -26.28
N GLN A 20 14.82 -27.30 -27.08
CA GLN A 20 13.98 -26.11 -26.95
C GLN A 20 12.95 -25.98 -25.79
N GLN A 21 12.95 -24.79 -25.19
CA GLN A 21 11.84 -23.93 -24.74
C GLN A 21 10.63 -24.55 -23.99
N GLY A 22 10.45 -24.12 -22.74
CA GLY A 22 9.18 -24.05 -22.04
C GLY A 22 9.15 -22.82 -21.13
N ALA A 23 8.24 -21.89 -21.41
CA ALA A 23 8.00 -20.67 -20.65
C ALA A 23 7.46 -20.96 -19.24
N GLY A 24 7.91 -20.18 -18.27
CA GLY A 24 7.41 -20.20 -16.90
C GLY A 24 8.05 -19.09 -16.08
N ALA A 25 7.66 -17.84 -16.35
CA ALA A 25 7.97 -16.73 -15.46
C ALA A 25 7.18 -16.96 -14.15
N ALA A 26 7.79 -17.68 -13.21
CA ALA A 26 7.34 -17.68 -11.83
C ALA A 26 7.45 -16.24 -11.34
N ARG A 27 6.30 -15.59 -11.13
CA ARG A 27 6.20 -14.34 -10.38
C ARG A 27 6.90 -14.58 -9.03
N ALA A 28 8.11 -14.06 -8.89
CA ALA A 28 8.75 -13.96 -7.60
C ALA A 28 7.90 -12.99 -6.77
N GLN A 29 7.13 -13.52 -5.83
CA GLN A 29 6.50 -12.71 -4.81
C GLN A 29 7.62 -11.98 -4.07
N PRO A 30 7.56 -10.64 -3.91
CA PRO A 30 8.56 -9.94 -3.13
C PRO A 30 8.60 -10.55 -1.73
N LEU A 31 9.79 -10.94 -1.29
CA LEU A 31 10.01 -11.47 0.05
C LEU A 31 9.53 -10.39 1.04
N PRO A 32 8.74 -10.77 2.07
CA PRO A 32 8.26 -9.81 3.04
C PRO A 32 9.46 -9.11 3.69
N THR A 33 9.39 -7.79 3.76
CA THR A 33 10.35 -6.99 4.50
C THR A 33 10.40 -7.44 5.95
N ARG A 34 11.51 -7.17 6.65
CA ARG A 34 11.65 -7.54 8.06
C ARG A 34 10.57 -6.92 8.95
N ALA A 35 10.00 -5.78 8.54
CA ALA A 35 8.87 -5.14 9.21
C ALA A 35 7.57 -5.92 8.98
N GLU A 36 7.24 -6.25 7.73
CA GLU A 36 6.05 -7.06 7.39
C GLU A 36 6.12 -8.45 8.01
N ALA A 37 7.29 -9.09 8.02
CA ALA A 37 7.49 -10.37 8.69
C ALA A 37 7.28 -10.28 10.21
N ARG A 38 7.66 -9.16 10.84
CA ARG A 38 7.41 -8.91 12.27
C ARG A 38 5.95 -8.61 12.55
N GLU A 39 5.28 -7.86 11.70
CA GLU A 39 3.85 -7.57 11.84
C GLU A 39 3.01 -8.82 11.66
N GLN A 40 3.27 -9.61 10.62
CA GLN A 40 2.65 -10.92 10.41
C GLN A 40 2.91 -11.86 11.59
N LEU A 41 4.14 -11.85 12.14
CA LEU A 41 4.47 -12.61 13.33
C LEU A 41 3.70 -12.10 14.56
N ASN A 42 3.59 -10.80 14.79
CA ASN A 42 2.85 -10.23 15.92
C ASN A 42 1.36 -10.57 15.84
N VAL A 43 0.76 -10.46 14.65
CA VAL A 43 -0.63 -10.86 14.41
C VAL A 43 -0.82 -12.35 14.63
N GLN A 44 0.09 -13.20 14.12
CA GLN A 44 0.06 -14.65 14.36
C GLN A 44 0.26 -14.99 15.84
N ILE A 45 1.11 -14.27 16.57
CA ILE A 45 1.30 -14.46 18.01
C ILE A 45 0.02 -14.10 18.77
N LEU A 46 -0.64 -13.00 18.44
CA LEU A 46 -1.90 -12.61 19.08
C LEU A 46 -3.02 -13.62 18.76
N GLN A 47 -3.14 -14.04 17.51
CA GLN A 47 -4.11 -15.03 17.07
C GLN A 47 -3.86 -16.41 17.70
N SER A 48 -2.61 -16.87 17.71
CA SER A 48 -2.24 -18.14 18.34
C SER A 48 -2.36 -18.08 19.85
N SER A 49 -2.05 -16.95 20.50
CA SER A 49 -2.25 -16.79 21.94
C SER A 49 -3.73 -16.82 22.29
N MET A 50 -4.59 -16.21 21.47
CA MET A 50 -6.04 -16.28 21.63
C MET A 50 -6.55 -17.71 21.41
N GLU A 51 -6.10 -18.38 20.36
CA GLU A 51 -6.50 -19.75 20.03
C GLU A 51 -5.99 -20.76 21.07
N VAL A 52 -4.76 -20.61 21.55
CA VAL A 52 -4.19 -21.38 22.66
C VAL A 52 -4.98 -21.11 23.93
N SER A 53 -5.30 -19.86 24.26
CA SER A 53 -6.11 -19.55 25.44
C SER A 53 -7.49 -20.22 25.38
N ILE A 54 -8.12 -20.21 24.20
CA ILE A 54 -9.41 -20.90 23.97
C ILE A 54 -9.25 -22.43 24.07
N ARG A 55 -8.20 -23.01 23.46
CA ARG A 55 -7.93 -24.47 23.46
C ARG A 55 -7.44 -24.99 24.82
N SER A 56 -6.76 -24.15 25.60
CA SER A 56 -6.21 -24.45 26.92
C SER A 56 -7.20 -24.17 28.05
N GLY A 57 -8.40 -23.66 27.75
CA GLY A 57 -9.43 -23.33 28.74
C GLY A 57 -9.13 -22.06 29.55
N ASP A 58 -8.21 -21.21 29.08
CA ASP A 58 -7.92 -19.88 29.63
C ASP A 58 -8.95 -18.85 29.13
N GLU A 59 -10.22 -19.15 29.44
CA GLU A 59 -11.40 -18.39 29.05
C GLU A 59 -11.35 -16.95 29.57
N SER A 60 -10.63 -16.72 30.68
CA SER A 60 -10.47 -15.40 31.31
C SER A 60 -9.71 -14.41 30.42
N LEU A 61 -8.62 -14.84 29.77
CA LEU A 61 -7.86 -13.97 28.86
C LEU A 61 -8.65 -13.69 27.58
N ALA A 62 -9.33 -14.68 27.02
CA ALA A 62 -10.17 -14.51 25.84
C ALA A 62 -11.35 -13.55 26.11
N LEU A 63 -11.97 -13.63 27.29
CA LEU A 63 -13.01 -12.70 27.74
C LEU A 63 -12.46 -11.28 27.93
N LEU A 64 -11.26 -11.14 28.50
CA LEU A 64 -10.60 -9.85 28.66
C LEU A 64 -10.32 -9.19 27.31
N LEU A 65 -9.75 -9.93 26.33
CA LEU A 65 -9.52 -9.40 24.98
C LEU A 65 -10.83 -9.01 24.28
N ARG A 66 -11.88 -9.83 24.40
CA ARG A 66 -13.19 -9.52 23.83
C ARG A 66 -13.80 -8.26 24.44
N SER A 67 -13.77 -8.15 25.76
CA SER A 67 -14.26 -6.97 26.48
C SER A 67 -13.47 -5.70 26.13
N ALA A 68 -12.15 -5.81 25.93
CA ALA A 68 -11.34 -4.69 25.47
C ALA A 68 -11.73 -4.25 24.04
N ILE A 69 -11.93 -5.17 23.11
CA ILE A 69 -12.39 -4.86 21.73
C ILE A 69 -13.77 -4.20 21.76
N GLU A 70 -14.72 -4.77 22.50
CA GLU A 70 -16.07 -4.21 22.67
C GLU A 70 -16.02 -2.81 23.28
N GLY A 71 -15.21 -2.61 24.32
CA GLY A 71 -15.00 -1.32 24.96
C GLY A 71 -14.42 -0.26 24.01
N ILE A 72 -13.41 -0.63 23.20
CA ILE A 72 -12.83 0.27 22.19
C ILE A 72 -13.87 0.61 21.13
N ASN A 73 -14.60 -0.37 20.59
CA ASN A 73 -15.66 -0.12 19.61
C ASN A 73 -16.76 0.79 20.17
N ALA A 74 -17.19 0.58 21.42
CA ALA A 74 -18.17 1.44 22.07
C ALA A 74 -17.66 2.89 22.22
N ALA A 75 -16.37 3.06 22.54
CA ALA A 75 -15.75 4.39 22.66
C ALA A 75 -15.61 5.10 21.30
N LEU A 76 -15.34 4.34 20.23
CA LEU A 76 -15.14 4.89 18.88
C LEU A 76 -16.45 5.09 18.11
N ALA A 77 -17.52 4.36 18.46
CA ALA A 77 -18.80 4.36 17.77
C ALA A 77 -19.42 5.74 17.50
N PRO A 78 -19.37 6.73 18.41
CA PRO A 78 -19.91 8.07 18.15
C PRO A 78 -19.24 8.81 16.98
N THR A 79 -18.02 8.43 16.62
CA THR A 79 -17.22 9.11 15.59
C THR A 79 -17.00 8.27 14.35
N LEU A 80 -16.76 6.96 14.50
CA LEU A 80 -16.39 6.05 13.41
C LEU A 80 -17.48 5.04 13.07
N GLY A 81 -18.61 5.06 13.80
CA GLY A 81 -19.70 4.09 13.64
C GLY A 81 -19.46 2.77 14.38
N PRO A 82 -20.46 1.87 14.40
CA PRO A 82 -20.32 0.55 15.01
C PRO A 82 -19.19 -0.24 14.35
N ASP A 83 -18.58 -1.14 15.12
CA ASP A 83 -17.52 -2.04 14.64
C ASP A 83 -16.32 -1.32 14.00
N ALA A 84 -15.97 -0.15 14.54
CA ALA A 84 -14.89 0.71 14.04
C ALA A 84 -13.55 -0.02 13.84
N LEU A 85 -13.17 -0.89 14.78
CA LEU A 85 -11.95 -1.69 14.66
C LEU A 85 -12.02 -2.69 13.50
N GLN A 86 -13.13 -3.42 13.37
CA GLN A 86 -13.32 -4.41 12.31
C GLN A 86 -13.31 -3.72 10.94
N ASN A 87 -14.01 -2.60 10.85
CA ASN A 87 -14.04 -1.79 9.64
C ASN A 87 -12.62 -1.33 9.27
N ALA A 88 -11.85 -0.81 10.23
CA ALA A 88 -10.47 -0.39 10.01
C ALA A 88 -9.56 -1.54 9.54
N MET A 89 -9.72 -2.75 10.10
CA MET A 89 -8.93 -3.93 9.69
C MET A 89 -9.20 -4.38 8.26
N THR A 90 -10.39 -4.10 7.73
CA THR A 90 -10.77 -4.45 6.35
C THR A 90 -10.44 -3.37 5.33
N GLN A 91 -9.99 -2.19 5.77
CA GLN A 91 -9.65 -1.12 4.84
C GLN A 91 -8.33 -1.43 4.12
N ASP A 92 -8.38 -1.28 2.80
CA ASP A 92 -7.15 -1.20 2.00
C ASP A 92 -6.47 0.14 2.32
N ASN A 93 -5.33 0.03 3.02
CA ASN A 93 -4.45 1.13 3.38
C ASN A 93 -3.14 1.09 2.58
N SER A 94 -3.12 0.37 1.44
CA SER A 94 -2.04 0.50 0.47
C SER A 94 -1.87 1.96 0.03
N ALA A 95 -0.68 2.28 -0.46
CA ALA A 95 -0.39 3.61 -0.95
C ALA A 95 -1.35 4.04 -2.07
N GLU A 96 -1.69 3.09 -2.94
CA GLU A 96 -2.64 3.22 -4.05
C GLU A 96 -4.07 3.54 -3.57
N ALA A 97 -4.64 2.71 -2.71
CA ALA A 97 -6.01 2.90 -2.24
C ALA A 97 -6.15 4.20 -1.42
N THR A 98 -5.11 4.55 -0.66
CA THR A 98 -5.05 5.81 0.09
C THR A 98 -4.99 7.01 -0.84
N ALA A 99 -4.11 6.97 -1.86
CA ALA A 99 -3.99 8.04 -2.85
C ALA A 99 -5.29 8.24 -3.64
N GLU A 100 -5.93 7.16 -4.08
CA GLU A 100 -7.23 7.20 -4.76
C GLU A 100 -8.28 7.91 -3.90
N ARG A 101 -8.37 7.57 -2.61
CA ARG A 101 -9.31 8.19 -1.68
C ARG A 101 -9.05 9.69 -1.50
N ILE A 102 -7.79 10.10 -1.40
CA ILE A 102 -7.40 11.52 -1.30
C ILE A 102 -7.77 12.27 -2.57
N VAL A 103 -7.41 11.74 -3.74
CA VAL A 103 -7.70 12.36 -5.05
C VAL A 103 -9.21 12.47 -5.25
N SER A 104 -9.97 11.40 -5.00
CA SER A 104 -11.43 11.38 -5.13
C SER A 104 -12.10 12.41 -4.22
N MET A 105 -11.73 12.41 -2.93
CA MET A 105 -12.32 13.33 -1.96
C MET A 105 -12.00 14.79 -2.28
N SER A 106 -10.75 15.11 -2.60
CA SER A 106 -10.33 16.49 -2.85
C SER A 106 -10.86 17.04 -4.17
N THR A 107 -10.85 16.23 -5.23
CA THR A 107 -11.36 16.67 -6.55
C THR A 107 -12.88 16.66 -6.65
N GLY A 108 -13.59 15.96 -5.76
CA GLY A 108 -15.05 15.97 -5.68
C GLY A 108 -15.67 17.35 -5.42
N PHE A 109 -14.87 18.32 -4.97
CA PHE A 109 -15.29 19.72 -4.77
C PHE A 109 -15.24 20.58 -6.03
N PHE A 110 -14.71 20.07 -7.15
CA PHE A 110 -14.48 20.87 -8.35
C PHE A 110 -15.75 21.52 -8.90
N GLU A 111 -16.84 20.77 -9.03
CA GLU A 111 -18.10 21.30 -9.59
C GLU A 111 -18.65 22.45 -8.74
N ALA A 112 -18.58 22.32 -7.41
CA ALA A 112 -18.99 23.37 -6.49
C ALA A 112 -18.10 24.62 -6.66
N TYR A 113 -16.79 24.44 -6.77
CA TYR A 113 -15.83 25.52 -7.00
C TYR A 113 -16.08 26.25 -8.32
N ALA A 114 -16.28 25.51 -9.41
CA ALA A 114 -16.52 26.06 -10.74
C ALA A 114 -17.86 26.81 -10.85
N SER A 115 -18.91 26.34 -10.14
CA SER A 115 -20.24 26.98 -10.16
C SER A 115 -20.24 28.44 -9.66
N GLY A 116 -19.27 28.81 -8.82
CA GLY A 116 -19.10 30.18 -8.30
C GLY A 116 -18.34 31.12 -9.25
N ARG A 117 -17.85 30.63 -10.40
CA ARG A 117 -17.01 31.37 -11.34
C ARG A 117 -17.62 31.43 -12.76
N PRO A 118 -18.88 31.88 -12.91
CA PRO A 118 -19.52 31.92 -14.22
C PRO A 118 -18.82 32.93 -15.14
N GLY A 119 -18.46 32.49 -16.35
CA GLY A 119 -17.84 33.33 -17.38
C GLY A 119 -16.32 33.42 -17.34
N GLU A 120 -15.66 32.79 -16.35
CA GLU A 120 -14.22 32.54 -16.39
C GLU A 120 -13.89 31.42 -17.38
N ASP A 121 -12.66 31.43 -17.91
CA ASP A 121 -12.16 30.37 -18.77
C ASP A 121 -12.06 29.04 -18.02
N ALA A 122 -12.62 27.97 -18.59
CA ALA A 122 -12.76 26.69 -17.90
C ALA A 122 -11.41 26.03 -17.56
N GLU A 123 -10.40 26.19 -18.44
CA GLU A 123 -9.05 25.68 -18.18
C GLU A 123 -8.40 26.44 -17.01
N THR A 124 -8.56 27.77 -16.99
CA THR A 124 -8.07 28.61 -15.90
C THR A 124 -8.71 28.23 -14.57
N VAL A 125 -10.04 28.07 -14.52
CA VAL A 125 -10.77 27.65 -13.32
C VAL A 125 -10.29 26.29 -12.81
N LEU A 126 -10.06 25.33 -13.73
CA LEU A 126 -9.54 24.00 -13.40
C LEU A 126 -8.13 24.06 -12.81
N ARG A 127 -7.23 24.82 -13.42
CA ARG A 127 -5.84 24.96 -12.95
C ARG A 127 -5.79 25.65 -11.59
N ASP A 128 -6.51 26.75 -11.41
CA ASP A 128 -6.63 27.46 -10.13
C ASP A 128 -7.12 26.53 -9.03
N PHE A 129 -8.16 25.73 -9.30
CA PHE A 129 -8.69 24.76 -8.34
C PHE A 129 -7.64 23.73 -7.94
N ILE A 130 -6.95 23.15 -8.92
CA ILE A 130 -5.93 22.14 -8.65
C ILE A 130 -4.73 22.72 -7.89
N ASP A 131 -4.33 23.94 -8.19
CA ASP A 131 -3.25 24.61 -7.45
C ASP A 131 -3.62 24.81 -5.97
N VAL A 132 -4.86 25.20 -5.67
CA VAL A 132 -5.36 25.33 -4.29
C VAL A 132 -5.31 24.00 -3.55
N ILE A 133 -5.89 22.94 -4.12
CA ILE A 133 -5.94 21.64 -3.42
C ILE A 133 -4.56 20.98 -3.34
N ARG A 134 -3.70 21.16 -4.36
CA ARG A 134 -2.32 20.65 -4.35
C ARG A 134 -1.50 21.33 -3.27
N GLY A 135 -1.63 22.65 -3.12
CA GLY A 135 -0.98 23.40 -2.04
C GLY A 135 -1.42 22.91 -0.67
N GLY A 136 -2.73 22.75 -0.44
CA GLY A 136 -3.26 22.21 0.82
C GLY A 136 -2.80 20.78 1.10
N PHE A 137 -2.78 19.92 0.08
CA PHE A 137 -2.29 18.54 0.20
C PHE A 137 -0.81 18.48 0.57
N GLU A 138 0.06 19.22 -0.12
CA GLU A 138 1.50 19.26 0.16
C GLU A 138 1.79 19.78 1.57
N GLN A 139 1.07 20.80 2.02
CA GLN A 139 1.19 21.29 3.39
C GLN A 139 0.83 20.19 4.40
N GLY A 140 -0.36 19.59 4.27
CA GLY A 140 -0.82 18.54 5.17
C GLY A 140 0.09 17.29 5.15
N PHE A 141 0.64 16.94 3.99
CA PHE A 141 1.63 15.88 3.86
C PHE A 141 2.89 16.17 4.69
N ASN A 142 3.45 17.37 4.57
CA ASN A 142 4.67 17.74 5.29
C ASN A 142 4.42 17.77 6.80
N GLU A 143 3.28 18.30 7.25
CA GLU A 143 2.89 18.28 8.67
C GLU A 143 2.75 16.85 9.20
N ALA A 144 2.07 15.96 8.46
CA ALA A 144 1.92 14.56 8.84
C ALA A 144 3.26 13.83 8.90
N ARG A 145 4.14 14.06 7.92
CA ARG A 145 5.50 13.52 7.90
C ARG A 145 6.31 13.97 9.11
N ASP A 146 6.24 15.24 9.47
CA ASP A 146 6.96 15.81 10.60
C ASP A 146 6.44 15.23 11.93
N ILE A 147 5.13 15.01 12.06
CA ILE A 147 4.53 14.29 13.20
C ILE A 147 5.07 12.86 13.30
N LEU A 148 5.02 12.08 12.21
CA LEU A 148 5.51 10.71 12.20
C LEU A 148 7.02 10.63 12.49
N SER A 149 7.78 11.62 12.03
CA SER A 149 9.21 11.75 12.31
C SER A 149 9.45 12.07 13.78
N GLY A 150 8.68 12.98 14.36
CA GLY A 150 8.73 13.32 15.79
C GLY A 150 8.35 12.14 16.70
N LEU A 151 7.46 11.27 16.25
CA LEU A 151 7.11 10.01 16.92
C LEU A 151 8.16 8.91 16.72
N GLY A 152 9.17 9.11 15.86
CA GLY A 152 10.21 8.12 15.56
C GLY A 152 9.71 6.93 14.74
N VAL A 153 8.54 7.02 14.10
CA VAL A 153 7.93 5.93 13.31
C VAL A 153 8.11 6.12 11.80
N PHE A 154 8.53 7.32 11.36
CA PHE A 154 8.79 7.61 9.96
C PHE A 154 10.13 7.02 9.51
N ASN A 155 10.14 5.73 9.22
CA ASN A 155 11.30 5.01 8.70
C ASN A 155 10.88 3.73 7.98
N GLY A 156 11.77 3.22 7.12
CA GLY A 156 11.60 1.93 6.45
C GLY A 156 10.34 1.91 5.59
N GLN A 157 9.47 0.92 5.84
CA GLN A 157 8.26 0.71 5.04
C GLN A 157 7.27 1.87 5.17
N VAL A 158 7.10 2.42 6.37
CA VAL A 158 6.19 3.56 6.63
C VAL A 158 6.60 4.77 5.79
N GLU A 159 7.89 5.10 5.79
CA GLU A 159 8.43 6.18 4.96
C GLU A 159 8.20 5.92 3.47
N SER A 160 8.53 4.71 3.00
CA SER A 160 8.34 4.33 1.59
C SER A 160 6.89 4.45 1.14
N ASP A 161 5.94 3.93 1.92
CA ASP A 161 4.52 3.94 1.56
C ASP A 161 3.94 5.35 1.60
N VAL A 162 4.27 6.14 2.63
CA VAL A 162 3.82 7.53 2.73
C VAL A 162 4.35 8.36 1.56
N MET A 163 5.63 8.22 1.20
CA MET A 163 6.21 8.92 0.05
C MET A 163 5.57 8.48 -1.27
N LYS A 164 5.27 7.19 -1.42
CA LYS A 164 4.57 6.65 -2.59
C LYS A 164 3.13 7.17 -2.69
N THR A 165 2.41 7.25 -1.56
CA THR A 165 1.07 7.87 -1.53
C THR A 165 1.13 9.31 -2.04
N ARG A 166 2.13 10.09 -1.61
CA ARG A 166 2.30 11.46 -2.11
C ARG A 166 2.49 11.52 -3.61
N GLU A 167 3.40 10.71 -4.14
CA GLU A 167 3.65 10.67 -5.58
C GLU A 167 2.37 10.36 -6.36
N LEU A 168 1.61 9.34 -5.93
CA LEU A 168 0.38 8.93 -6.58
C LEU A 168 -0.73 10.00 -6.50
N VAL A 169 -0.83 10.75 -5.40
CA VAL A 169 -1.78 11.86 -5.29
C VAL A 169 -1.44 12.97 -6.28
N LEU A 170 -0.17 13.36 -6.39
CA LEU A 170 0.26 14.40 -7.33
C LEU A 170 0.01 13.98 -8.78
N GLN A 171 0.31 12.72 -9.11
CA GLN A 171 -0.02 12.14 -10.42
C GLN A 171 -1.53 12.11 -10.66
N GLY A 172 -2.34 11.83 -9.64
CA GLY A 172 -3.79 11.87 -9.70
C GLY A 172 -4.34 13.27 -10.00
N TYR A 173 -3.74 14.32 -9.43
CA TYR A 173 -4.07 15.70 -9.78
C TYR A 173 -3.67 16.05 -11.21
N ASP A 174 -2.48 15.62 -11.66
CA ASP A 174 -2.06 15.83 -13.05
C ASP A 174 -3.02 15.11 -14.02
N ARG A 175 -3.42 13.87 -13.71
CA ARG A 175 -4.42 13.11 -14.47
C ARG A 175 -5.75 13.83 -14.52
N PHE A 176 -6.23 14.35 -13.38
CA PHE A 176 -7.50 15.06 -13.31
C PHE A 176 -7.55 16.29 -14.22
N ILE A 177 -6.43 17.03 -14.33
CA ILE A 177 -6.28 18.13 -15.28
C ILE A 177 -6.37 17.59 -16.71
N LEU A 178 -5.52 16.62 -17.06
CA LEU A 178 -5.41 16.09 -18.43
C LEU A 178 -6.75 15.55 -18.95
N ASP A 179 -7.52 14.88 -18.11
CA ASP A 179 -8.81 14.29 -18.49
C ASP A 179 -9.91 15.35 -18.75
N ARG A 180 -9.68 16.60 -18.35
CA ARG A 180 -10.62 17.73 -18.50
C ARG A 180 -10.12 18.83 -19.43
N LEU A 181 -8.87 18.77 -19.87
CA LEU A 181 -8.40 19.62 -20.94
C LEU A 181 -9.05 19.17 -22.26
N PRO A 182 -9.52 20.11 -23.10
CA PRO A 182 -10.02 19.77 -24.42
C PRO A 182 -8.90 19.08 -25.22
N THR A 183 -9.21 17.92 -25.82
CA THR A 183 -8.27 17.28 -26.75
C THR A 183 -8.17 18.14 -28.02
N ALA A 184 -6.96 18.18 -28.62
CA ALA A 184 -6.66 19.00 -29.79
C ALA A 184 -7.62 18.77 -30.99
N ASP A 185 -8.37 17.67 -31.00
CA ASP A 185 -9.35 17.34 -32.04
C ASP A 185 -10.69 18.09 -31.92
N GLN A 186 -10.93 18.86 -30.84
CA GLN A 186 -12.17 19.62 -30.63
C GLN A 186 -12.04 21.12 -30.95
N GLN A 187 -10.92 21.56 -31.54
CA GLN A 187 -10.64 22.95 -31.88
C GLN A 187 -10.58 23.23 -33.40
N ALA A 188 -11.09 22.32 -34.25
CA ALA A 188 -11.11 22.45 -35.71
C ALA A 188 -12.50 22.74 -36.28
#